data_AF-A0A930F8S7-F1
#
_entry.id   AF-A0A930F8S7-F1
#
_cell.length_a   1.000
_cell.length_b   1.000
_cell.length_c   1.000
_cell.angle_alpha   90.00
_cell.angle_beta   90.00
_cell.angle_gamma   90.00
#
_symmetry.space_group_name_H-M   'P 1'
#
loop_
_entity.id
_entity.type
_entity.pdbx_description
1 polymer ?
#
loop_
_entity_poly.entity_id
_entity_poly.type
_entity_poly.pdbx_seq_one_letter_code
_entity_poly.pdbx_strand_id
1 'polypeptide(L)' 'MKVEFKKLGINGEGIGFINRKPVFCDGVLPEETAEVEIIEEKPKYAMARLKRLITKSSDRIESPSPLEQAHGCPL' A
#
# COMPACT_ATOMS: atom_id res chain seq x y z
N MET A 1 -5.04 1.69 -12.08
CA MET A 1 -4.66 0.29 -12.46
C MET A 1 -4.81 -0.62 -11.26
N LYS A 2 -5.20 -1.89 -11.43
CA LYS A 2 -5.47 -2.82 -10.32
C LYS A 2 -4.21 -3.62 -9.96
N VAL A 3 -3.84 -3.63 -8.68
CA VAL A 3 -2.67 -4.35 -8.14
C VAL A 3 -3.05 -5.09 -6.86
N GLU A 4 -2.62 -6.33 -6.75
CA GLU A 4 -2.69 -7.13 -5.53
C GLU A 4 -1.39 -6.98 -4.75
N PHE A 5 -1.50 -6.66 -3.47
CA PHE A 5 -0.37 -6.46 -2.56
C PHE A 5 -0.16 -7.72 -1.73
N LYS A 6 1.07 -8.25 -1.76
CA LYS A 6 1.38 -9.57 -1.16
C LYS A 6 2.25 -9.48 0.07
N LYS A 7 3.00 -8.38 0.20
CA LYS A 7 3.99 -8.19 1.26
C LYS A 7 3.97 -6.76 1.75
N LEU A 8 4.47 -6.56 2.95
CA LEU A 8 4.81 -5.26 3.49
C LEU A 8 6.33 -5.07 3.42
N GLY A 9 6.77 -3.89 3.02
CA GLY A 9 8.15 -3.46 3.12
C GLY A 9 8.48 -2.95 4.52
N ILE A 10 9.76 -2.68 4.76
CA ILE A 10 10.27 -2.28 6.08
C ILE A 10 9.78 -0.90 6.53
N ASN A 11 9.31 -0.05 5.60
CA ASN A 11 8.78 1.28 5.93
C ASN A 11 7.24 1.26 6.05
N GLY A 12 6.61 0.10 5.96
CA GLY A 12 5.15 -0.02 5.95
C GLY A 12 4.52 0.11 4.56
N GLU A 13 5.31 0.17 3.49
CA GLU A 13 4.78 0.19 2.14
C GLU A 13 4.27 -1.19 1.70
N GLY A 14 3.15 -1.27 1.00
CA GLY A 14 2.71 -2.51 0.37
C GLY A 14 3.52 -2.79 -0.90
N ILE A 15 3.85 -4.07 -1.09
CA ILE A 15 4.60 -4.56 -2.25
C ILE A 15 3.69 -5.45 -3.11
N GLY A 16 3.39 -4.95 -4.30
CA GLY A 16 2.69 -5.65 -5.37
C GLY A 16 3.62 -5.91 -6.57
N PHE A 17 3.09 -6.55 -7.61
CA PHE A 17 3.84 -6.83 -8.83
C PHE A 17 3.02 -6.53 -10.07
N ILE A 18 3.61 -5.79 -11.01
CA ILE A 18 3.07 -5.56 -12.35
C ILE A 18 4.13 -6.07 -13.34
N ASN A 19 3.79 -7.03 -14.20
CA ASN A 19 4.73 -7.58 -15.19
C ASN A 19 6.07 -8.04 -14.57
N ARG A 20 6.01 -8.71 -13.41
CA ARG A 20 7.17 -9.14 -12.58
C ARG A 20 8.01 -8.00 -12.00
N LYS A 21 7.65 -6.74 -12.24
CA LYS A 21 8.27 -5.56 -11.65
C LYS A 21 7.63 -5.25 -10.30
N PRO A 22 8.41 -5.11 -9.21
CA PRO A 22 7.91 -4.69 -7.91
C PRO A 22 7.27 -3.31 -7.98
N VAL A 23 6.13 -3.15 -7.33
CA VAL A 23 5.42 -1.88 -7.19
C VAL A 23 5.20 -1.60 -5.71
N PHE A 24 5.74 -0.49 -5.25
CA PHE A 24 5.60 -0.02 -3.88
C PHE A 24 4.43 0.96 -3.78
N CYS A 25 3.57 0.82 -2.78
CA CYS A 25 2.45 1.72 -2.55
C CYS A 25 2.20 1.86 -1.05
N ASP A 26 2.13 3.09 -0.55
CA ASP A 26 1.72 3.35 0.83
C ASP A 26 0.21 3.17 1.02
N GLY A 27 -0.20 2.92 2.27
CA GLY A 27 -1.61 2.86 2.67
C GLY A 27 -2.35 1.57 2.28
N VAL A 28 -1.62 0.53 1.87
CA VAL A 28 -2.14 -0.79 1.53
C VAL A 28 -1.50 -1.86 2.41
N LEU A 29 -2.28 -2.88 2.75
CA LEU A 29 -1.85 -4.03 3.54
C LEU A 29 -1.66 -5.27 2.64
N PRO A 30 -0.92 -6.29 3.11
CA PRO A 30 -0.93 -7.60 2.46
C PRO A 30 -2.35 -8.13 2.29
N GLU A 31 -2.56 -8.88 1.21
CA GLU A 31 -3.85 -9.48 0.82
C GLU A 31 -4.91 -8.45 0.37
N GLU A 32 -4.56 -7.17 0.32
CA GLU A 32 -5.42 -6.15 -0.28
C GLU A 32 -5.23 -6.06 -1.79
N THR A 33 -6.32 -5.68 -2.44
CA THR A 33 -6.31 -5.30 -3.85
C THR A 33 -6.71 -3.85 -3.97
N ALA A 34 -5.91 -3.05 -4.67
CA ALA A 34 -6.16 -1.63 -4.80
C ALA A 34 -6.01 -1.15 -6.24
N GLU A 35 -6.75 -0.09 -6.54
CA GLU A 35 -6.49 0.75 -7.68
C GLU A 35 -5.40 1.77 -7.32
N VAL A 36 -4.33 1.77 -8.10
CA VAL A 36 -3.18 2.65 -7.91
C VAL A 36 -2.84 3.42 -9.18
N GLU A 37 -2.04 4.46 -9.02
CA GLU A 37 -1.46 5.29 -10.08
C GLU A 37 0.06 5.29 -9.91
N ILE A 38 0.80 4.97 -10.98
CA ILE A 38 2.27 5.00 -10.95
C ILE A 38 2.69 6.46 -10.95
N ILE A 39 3.41 6.85 -9.91
CA ILE A 39 3.94 8.21 -9.75
C ILE A 39 5.41 8.29 -10.13
N GLU A 40 6.14 7.18 -10.03
CA GLU A 40 7.53 7.10 -10.42
C GLU A 40 7.87 5.73 -10.97
N GLU A 41 8.56 5.69 -12.11
CA GLU A 41 9.05 4.46 -12.71
C GLU A 41 10.58 4.41 -12.66
N LYS A 42 11.13 3.36 -12.05
CA LYS A 42 12.57 3.06 -12.03
C LYS A 42 12.86 1.79 -12.83
N PRO A 43 14.12 1.50 -13.18
CA PRO A 43 14.47 0.26 -13.89
C PRO A 43 14.11 -1.01 -13.10
N LYS A 44 14.25 -0.98 -11.77
CA LYS A 44 14.08 -2.16 -10.90
C LYS A 44 12.72 -2.26 -10.21
N TYR A 45 11.99 -1.15 -10.10
CA TYR A 45 10.70 -1.08 -9.39
C TYR A 45 9.90 0.14 -9.86
N ALA A 46 8.67 0.25 -9.41
CA ALA A 46 7.88 1.47 -9.55
C ALA A 46 7.28 1.89 -8.20
N MET A 47 7.06 3.19 -8.02
CA MET A 47 6.30 3.73 -6.90
C MET A 47 4.91 4.10 -7.40
N ALA A 48 3.90 3.76 -6.59
CA ALA A 48 2.51 4.02 -6.89
C ALA A 48 1.84 4.74 -5.72
N ARG A 49 0.86 5.57 -6.06
CA ARG A 49 -0.06 6.18 -5.11
C ARG A 49 -1.36 5.42 -5.11
N LEU A 50 -1.89 5.15 -3.91
CA LEU A 50 -3.22 4.58 -3.71
C LEU A 50 -4.29 5.55 -4.22
N LYS A 51 -5.14 5.08 -5.15
CA LYS A 51 -6.36 5.79 -5.56
C LYS A 51 -7.55 5.29 -4.77
N ARG A 52 -7.73 3.96 -4.70
CA ARG A 52 -8.88 3.34 -4.04
C ARG A 52 -8.59 1.89 -3.65
N LEU A 53 -9.02 1.47 -2.46
CA LEU A 53 -9.06 0.05 -2.09
C LEU A 53 -10.25 -0.65 -2.75
N ILE A 54 -9.99 -1.77 -3.42
CA ILE A 54 -11.00 -2.62 -4.04
C ILE A 54 -11.39 -3.73 -3.04
N THR A 55 -10.40 -4.33 -2.40
CA THR A 55 -10.57 -5.37 -1.38
C THR A 55 -9.73 -4.99 -0.17
N LYS A 56 -10.39 -4.88 0.98
CA LYS A 56 -9.76 -4.55 2.26
C LYS A 56 -9.36 -5.84 2.99
N SER A 57 -8.24 -5.81 3.70
CA SER A 57 -7.83 -6.91 4.58
C SER A 57 -8.67 -6.91 5.86
N SER A 58 -8.88 -8.10 6.44
CA SER A 58 -9.49 -8.26 7.77
C SER A 58 -8.66 -7.63 8.88
N ASP A 59 -7.34 -7.54 8.69
CA ASP A 59 -6.40 -6.95 9.65
C ASP A 59 -6.40 -5.42 9.60
N ARG A 60 -7.16 -4.82 8.67
CA ARG A 60 -7.30 -3.37 8.60
C ARG A 60 -8.13 -2.89 9.78
N ILE A 61 -7.43 -2.37 10.78
CA ILE A 61 -8.03 -1.58 11.84
C ILE A 61 -8.32 -0.18 11.27
N GLU A 62 -9.53 0.33 11.45
CA GLU A 62 -9.80 1.75 11.16
C GLU A 62 -8.90 2.59 12.06
N SER A 63 -8.11 3.49 11.46
CA SER A 63 -7.15 4.29 12.20
C SER A 63 -7.86 4.93 13.40
N PRO A 64 -7.29 4.82 14.61
CA PRO A 64 -7.88 5.42 15.78
C PRO A 64 -8.00 6.94 15.53
N SER A 65 -8.97 7.57 16.18
CA SER A 65 -9.37 8.96 15.92
C SER A 65 -8.16 9.91 15.90
N PRO A 66 -8.23 11.10 15.25
CA PRO A 66 -7.09 12.04 15.16
C PRO A 66 -6.41 12.39 16.50
N LEU A 67 -7.10 12.22 17.64
CA LEU A 67 -6.52 12.37 18.97
C LEU A 67 -5.50 11.27 19.33
N GLU A 68 -5.66 10.07 18.80
CA GLU A 68 -4.86 8.88 19.15
C GLU A 68 -3.56 8.81 18.33
N GLN A 69 -3.52 9.45 17.14
CA GLN A 69 -2.32 9.54 16.29
C GLN A 69 -1.19 10.40 16.89
N ALA A 70 -1.48 11.24 17.90
CA ALA A 70 -0.49 12.10 18.54
C ALA A 70 0.65 11.33 19.24
N HIS A 71 0.47 10.03 19.49
CA HIS A 71 1.45 9.18 20.16
C HIS A 71 2.41 8.42 19.22
N GLY A 72 2.44 8.77 17.92
CA GLY A 72 3.53 8.37 17.04
C GLY A 72 3.51 6.91 16.59
N CYS A 73 2.33 6.33 16.37
CA CYS A 73 2.22 5.06 15.66
C CYS A 73 2.19 5.31 14.14
N PRO A 74 3.13 4.74 13.37
CA PRO A 74 3.02 4.70 11.92
C PRO A 74 2.08 3.54 11.57
N LEU A 75 0.77 3.76 11.64
CA LEU A 75 -0.34 3.05 10.96
C LEU A 75 -1.69 3.44 11.61
#